data_AF-A0A8I1V6W7-F1
#
_entry.id   AF-A0A8I1V6W7-F1
#
_cell.length_a   1.000
_cell.length_b   1.000
_cell.length_c   1.000
_cell.angle_alpha   90.00
_cell.angle_beta   90.00
_cell.angle_gamma   90.00
#
_symmetry.space_group_name_H-M   'P 1'
#
loop_
_entity.id
_entity.type
_entity.pdbx_description
1 polymer ?
#
loop_
_entity_poly.entity_id
_entity_poly.type
_entity_poly.pdbx_seq_one_letter_code
_entity_poly.pdbx_strand_id
1 'polypeptide(L)'
;MMRAPSLPQFAAAALAMAAVVLASNILVQFPLNDWLTWGAITYPVAFLVSELVNRAHGPQQARRVAWVGFAVAVTASLVLAPVRIAIASGTAFLLSQWLDISVFDRLRHGTWWRAPLVATLLAAVLDTAVFWSIAFAGTSDPWITWALGDLGVKLGLGVALLLPFRLLIGRQLATHHRAV
;
A
#
# COMPACT_ATOMS: atom_id res chain seq x y z
N MET A 1 5.22 -21.35 -14.15
CA MET A 1 6.24 -20.56 -13.42
C MET A 1 6.22 -19.15 -13.99
N MET A 2 6.19 -18.09 -13.17
CA MET A 2 6.23 -16.69 -13.67
C MET A 2 7.67 -16.30 -13.98
N ARG A 3 7.89 -15.40 -14.95
CA ARG A 3 9.22 -14.83 -15.22
C ARG A 3 9.54 -13.76 -14.19
N ALA A 4 10.77 -13.80 -13.66
CA ALA A 4 11.32 -12.71 -12.87
C ALA A 4 11.36 -11.41 -13.71
N PRO A 5 11.22 -10.23 -13.09
CA PRO A 5 11.35 -8.95 -13.78
C PRO A 5 12.78 -8.77 -14.30
N SER A 6 12.94 -8.04 -15.41
CA SER A 6 14.24 -7.47 -15.77
C SER A 6 14.66 -6.41 -14.74
N LEU A 7 15.96 -6.11 -14.65
CA LEU A 7 16.46 -5.09 -13.72
C LEU A 7 15.75 -3.72 -13.88
N PRO A 8 15.48 -3.20 -15.10
CA PRO A 8 14.68 -1.99 -15.28
C PRO A 8 13.22 -2.10 -14.79
N GLN A 9 12.58 -3.27 -14.96
CA GLN A 9 11.20 -3.48 -14.47
C GLN A 9 11.15 -3.49 -12.93
N PHE A 10 12.12 -4.15 -12.29
CA PHE A 10 12.23 -4.13 -10.83
C PHE A 10 12.56 -2.73 -10.31
N ALA A 11 13.52 -2.03 -10.94
CA ALA A 11 13.89 -0.67 -10.57
C ALA A 11 12.71 0.31 -10.69
N ALA A 12 11.95 0.26 -11.78
CA ALA A 12 10.76 1.10 -11.97
C ALA A 12 9.69 0.84 -10.89
N ALA A 13 9.45 -0.42 -10.53
CA ALA A 13 8.50 -0.77 -9.46
C ALA A 13 8.99 -0.35 -8.07
N ALA A 14 10.29 -0.54 -7.78
CA ALA A 14 10.91 -0.12 -6.53
C ALA A 14 10.90 1.42 -6.38
N LEU A 15 11.19 2.16 -7.46
CA LEU A 15 11.10 3.62 -7.49
C LEU A 15 9.66 4.12 -7.34
N ALA A 16 8.68 3.47 -7.97
CA ALA A 16 7.27 3.82 -7.79
C ALA A 16 6.81 3.62 -6.34
N MET A 17 7.16 2.49 -5.71
CA MET A 17 6.90 2.23 -4.29
C MET A 17 7.59 3.27 -3.40
N ALA A 18 8.88 3.52 -3.61
CA ALA A 18 9.66 4.51 -2.85
C ALA A 18 9.06 5.92 -2.97
N ALA A 19 8.68 6.35 -4.18
CA ALA A 19 8.09 7.65 -4.42
C ALA A 19 6.72 7.81 -3.73
N VAL A 20 5.85 6.79 -3.82
CA VAL A 20 4.53 6.81 -3.14
C VAL A 20 4.72 6.85 -1.63
N VAL A 21 5.56 5.98 -1.06
CA VAL A 21 5.77 5.93 0.40
C VAL A 21 6.42 7.20 0.93
N LEU A 22 7.43 7.75 0.23
CA LEU A 22 8.07 9.02 0.60
C LEU A 22 7.07 10.18 0.50
N ALA A 23 6.30 10.25 -0.58
CA ALA A 23 5.23 11.25 -0.73
C ALA A 23 4.22 11.14 0.41
N SER A 24 3.75 9.95 0.78
CA SER A 24 2.84 9.79 1.92
C SER A 24 3.44 10.17 3.27
N ASN A 25 4.74 9.90 3.50
CA ASN A 25 5.44 10.33 4.73
C ASN A 25 5.66 11.85 4.81
N ILE A 26 5.72 12.55 3.68
CA ILE A 26 5.75 14.03 3.62
C ILE A 26 4.34 14.59 3.75
N LEU A 27 3.37 14.03 3.00
CA LEU A 27 1.99 14.49 2.93
C LEU A 27 1.18 14.22 4.22
N VAL A 28 1.64 13.32 5.10
CA VAL A 28 1.04 13.14 6.44
C VAL A 28 1.16 14.39 7.31
N GLN A 29 2.15 15.26 7.04
CA GLN A 29 2.35 16.54 7.75
C GLN A 29 1.32 17.62 7.38
N PHE A 30 0.46 17.33 6.38
CA PHE A 30 -0.52 18.28 5.84
C PHE A 30 -1.94 17.75 6.16
N PRO A 31 -2.55 18.19 7.27
CA PRO A 31 -3.91 17.79 7.64
C PRO A 31 -4.96 18.43 6.72
N LEU A 32 -6.06 17.71 6.56
CA LEU A 32 -7.31 18.18 5.93
C LEU A 32 -8.38 18.48 7.00
N ASN A 33 -8.31 17.78 8.13
CA ASN A 33 -9.08 18.00 9.35
C ASN A 33 -8.33 17.31 10.52
N ASP A 34 -8.96 17.20 11.69
CA ASP A 34 -8.35 16.67 12.92
C ASP A 34 -7.88 15.20 12.83
N TRP A 35 -8.33 14.43 11.83
CA TRP A 35 -8.08 12.98 11.70
C TRP A 35 -7.60 12.52 10.33
N LEU A 36 -7.75 13.34 9.28
CA LEU A 36 -7.39 13.01 7.90
C LEU A 36 -6.24 13.90 7.41
N THR A 37 -5.29 13.28 6.72
CA THR A 37 -4.13 13.96 6.11
C THR A 37 -3.99 13.60 4.64
N TRP A 38 -3.26 14.40 3.86
CA TRP A 38 -2.91 14.02 2.48
C TRP A 38 -2.06 12.74 2.41
N GLY A 39 -1.33 12.41 3.48
CA GLY A 39 -0.62 11.14 3.64
C GLY A 39 -1.57 9.95 3.65
N ALA A 40 -2.64 10.01 4.44
CA ALA A 40 -3.66 8.96 4.50
C ALA A 40 -4.38 8.72 3.16
N ILE A 41 -4.57 9.78 2.35
CA ILE A 41 -5.18 9.68 1.01
C ILE A 41 -4.21 9.08 -0.03
N THR A 42 -2.91 9.37 0.06
CA THR A 42 -1.92 8.89 -0.91
C THR A 42 -1.42 7.48 -0.61
N TYR A 43 -1.42 7.08 0.67
CA TYR A 43 -0.86 5.81 1.14
C TYR A 43 -1.44 4.55 0.47
N PRO A 44 -2.76 4.40 0.22
CA PRO A 44 -3.33 3.20 -0.41
C PRO A 44 -2.78 2.88 -1.82
N VAL A 45 -2.16 3.86 -2.50
CA VAL A 45 -1.46 3.64 -3.78
C VAL A 45 -0.27 2.68 -3.61
N ALA A 46 0.28 2.53 -2.41
CA ALA A 46 1.34 1.55 -2.11
C ALA A 46 0.85 0.10 -2.26
N PHE A 47 -0.43 -0.19 -1.96
CA PHE A 47 -1.01 -1.51 -2.24
C PHE A 47 -1.14 -1.73 -3.75
N LEU A 48 -1.65 -0.75 -4.51
CA LEU A 48 -1.73 -0.83 -5.98
C LEU A 48 -0.37 -1.15 -6.62
N VAL A 49 0.74 -0.59 -6.13
CA VAL A 49 2.09 -0.94 -6.63
C VAL A 49 2.43 -2.41 -6.31
N SER A 50 2.22 -2.86 -5.08
CA SER A 50 2.43 -4.27 -4.70
C SER A 50 1.57 -5.24 -5.51
N GLU A 51 0.28 -4.96 -5.68
CA GLU A 51 -0.68 -5.75 -6.47
C GLU A 51 -0.27 -5.89 -7.94
N LEU A 52 0.18 -4.81 -8.58
CA LEU A 52 0.62 -4.82 -9.97
C LEU A 52 1.91 -5.64 -10.16
N VAL A 53 2.87 -5.54 -9.22
CA VAL A 53 4.08 -6.36 -9.23
C VAL A 53 3.73 -7.83 -8.95
N ASN A 54 2.80 -8.08 -8.02
CA ASN A 54 2.33 -9.43 -7.68
C ASN A 54 1.63 -10.09 -8.88
N ARG A 55 0.83 -9.34 -9.64
CA ARG A 55 0.16 -9.81 -10.86
C ARG A 55 1.15 -10.17 -11.97
N ALA A 56 2.16 -9.33 -12.20
CA ALA A 56 3.12 -9.51 -13.30
C ALA A 56 4.24 -10.51 -12.98
N HIS A 57 4.74 -10.53 -11.73
CA HIS A 57 5.97 -11.21 -11.34
C HIS A 57 5.86 -12.07 -10.05
N GLY A 58 4.72 -12.03 -9.37
CA GLY A 58 4.44 -12.85 -8.20
C GLY A 58 4.86 -12.29 -6.84
N PRO A 59 4.49 -12.98 -5.75
CA PRO A 59 4.51 -12.42 -4.40
C PRO A 59 5.93 -12.22 -3.86
N GLN A 60 6.90 -12.99 -4.35
CA GLN A 60 8.30 -12.83 -3.96
C GLN A 60 8.88 -11.49 -4.45
N GLN A 61 8.49 -11.04 -5.65
CA GLN A 61 8.97 -9.76 -6.20
C GLN A 61 8.17 -8.60 -5.62
N ALA A 62 6.87 -8.77 -5.39
CA ALA A 62 6.06 -7.80 -4.65
C ALA A 62 6.61 -7.56 -3.23
N ARG A 63 6.96 -8.63 -2.49
CA ARG A 63 7.61 -8.50 -1.16
C ARG A 63 8.95 -7.77 -1.22
N ARG A 64 9.77 -7.99 -2.27
CA ARG A 64 11.03 -7.26 -2.47
C ARG A 64 10.79 -5.76 -2.71
N VAL A 65 9.78 -5.40 -3.50
CA VAL A 65 9.39 -4.00 -3.72
C VAL A 65 8.83 -3.39 -2.43
N ALA A 66 7.99 -4.11 -1.68
CA ALA A 66 7.49 -3.68 -0.38
C ALA A 66 8.63 -3.49 0.64
N TRP A 67 9.69 -4.31 0.65
CA TRP A 67 10.87 -4.08 1.50
C TRP A 67 11.62 -2.77 1.16
N VAL A 68 11.68 -2.36 -0.11
CA VAL A 68 12.20 -1.03 -0.49
C VAL A 68 11.28 0.07 0.04
N GLY A 69 9.97 -0.10 -0.08
CA GLY A 69 8.98 0.79 0.52
C GLY A 69 9.16 0.91 2.04
N PHE A 70 9.33 -0.20 2.76
CA PHE A 70 9.55 -0.20 4.21
C PHE A 70 10.82 0.54 4.61
N ALA A 71 11.94 0.31 3.91
CA ALA A 71 13.19 1.02 4.18
C ALA A 71 13.03 2.55 4.02
N VAL A 72 12.27 2.99 3.00
CA VAL A 72 11.93 4.40 2.80
C VAL A 72 10.96 4.91 3.88
N ALA A 73 9.94 4.14 4.25
CA ALA A 73 8.99 4.50 5.32
C ALA A 73 9.71 4.73 6.64
N VAL A 74 10.56 3.78 7.07
CA VAL A 74 11.34 3.90 8.32
C VAL A 74 12.28 5.09 8.27
N THR A 75 13.04 5.25 7.18
CA THR A 75 13.99 6.37 7.05
C THR A 75 13.28 7.73 7.08
N ALA A 76 12.16 7.87 6.37
CA ALA A 76 11.37 9.11 6.37
C ALA A 76 10.68 9.35 7.72
N SER A 77 10.03 8.34 8.30
CA SER A 77 9.34 8.45 9.60
C SER A 77 10.30 8.76 10.76
N LEU A 78 11.55 8.25 10.75
CA LEU A 78 12.55 8.58 11.77
C LEU A 78 13.05 10.04 11.71
N VAL A 79 12.87 10.72 10.57
CA VAL A 79 13.24 12.13 10.37
C VAL A 79 12.04 13.07 10.55
N LEU A 80 10.85 12.63 10.13
CA LEU A 80 9.65 13.46 10.01
C LEU A 80 8.61 13.24 11.11
N ALA A 81 8.77 12.25 11.99
CA ALA A 81 7.75 11.91 12.99
C ALA A 81 8.34 11.44 14.33
N PRO A 82 7.62 11.62 15.46
CA PRO A 82 8.01 11.03 16.74
C PRO A 82 8.16 9.50 16.65
N VAL A 83 9.11 8.93 17.41
CA VAL A 83 9.44 7.49 17.40
C VAL A 83 8.21 6.56 17.52
N ARG A 84 7.20 6.94 18.33
CA ARG A 84 5.95 6.19 18.46
C ARG A 84 5.16 6.12 17.14
N ILE A 85 5.11 7.20 16.37
CA ILE A 85 4.48 7.24 15.05
C ILE A 85 5.30 6.41 14.05
N ALA A 86 6.63 6.48 14.10
CA ALA A 86 7.51 5.70 13.23
C ALA A 86 7.35 4.19 13.45
N ILE A 87 7.25 3.75 14.72
CA ILE A 87 6.95 2.35 15.08
C ILE A 87 5.57 1.94 14.57
N ALA A 88 4.53 2.78 14.76
CA ALA A 88 3.18 2.51 14.27
C ALA A 88 3.15 2.36 12.74
N SER A 89 3.70 3.34 12.03
CA SER A 89 3.81 3.41 10.56
C SER A 89 4.54 2.19 9.99
N GLY A 90 5.74 1.88 10.49
CA GLY A 90 6.52 0.74 10.03
C GLY A 90 5.85 -0.61 10.31
N THR A 91 5.22 -0.76 11.48
CA THR A 91 4.53 -2.02 11.86
C THR A 91 3.26 -2.22 11.05
N ALA A 92 2.45 -1.18 10.89
CA ALA A 92 1.23 -1.21 10.07
C ALA A 92 1.56 -1.54 8.60
N PHE A 93 2.54 -0.84 8.01
CA PHE A 93 2.97 -1.08 6.63
C PHE A 93 3.46 -2.50 6.38
N LEU A 94 4.32 -3.06 7.25
CA LEU A 94 4.81 -4.43 7.06
C LEU A 94 3.68 -5.46 7.14
N LEU A 95 2.79 -5.34 8.13
CA LEU A 95 1.72 -6.30 8.36
C LEU A 95 0.64 -6.21 7.26
N SER A 96 0.27 -4.98 6.85
CA SER A 96 -0.72 -4.76 5.80
C SER A 96 -0.20 -5.17 4.42
N GLN A 97 1.03 -4.82 4.04
CA GLN A 97 1.65 -5.26 2.78
C GLN A 97 1.84 -6.78 2.73
N TRP A 98 2.22 -7.42 3.84
CA TRP A 98 2.37 -8.87 3.86
C TRP A 98 1.02 -9.59 3.76
N LEU A 99 -0.04 -9.03 4.38
CA LEU A 99 -1.41 -9.53 4.22
C LEU A 99 -1.89 -9.34 2.78
N ASP A 100 -1.82 -8.13 2.24
CA ASP A 100 -2.20 -7.76 0.86
C ASP A 100 -1.63 -8.76 -0.15
N ILE A 101 -0.30 -8.82 -0.23
CA ILE A 101 0.42 -9.65 -1.22
C ILE A 101 0.02 -11.12 -1.09
N SER A 102 -0.25 -11.59 0.14
CA SER A 102 -0.61 -12.97 0.42
C SER A 102 -2.10 -13.29 0.24
N VAL A 103 -2.99 -12.30 0.29
CA VAL A 103 -4.43 -12.44 -0.05
C VAL A 103 -4.61 -12.33 -1.56
N PHE A 104 -3.99 -11.32 -2.18
CA PHE A 104 -4.01 -11.11 -3.62
C PHE A 104 -3.51 -12.34 -4.35
N ASP A 105 -2.35 -12.90 -3.96
CA ASP A 105 -1.76 -14.04 -4.68
C ASP A 105 -2.64 -15.29 -4.64
N ARG A 106 -3.33 -15.54 -3.51
CA ARG A 106 -4.31 -16.63 -3.38
C ARG A 106 -5.55 -16.43 -4.26
N LEU A 107 -5.95 -15.19 -4.51
CA LEU A 107 -7.18 -14.84 -5.25
C LEU A 107 -6.95 -14.46 -6.72
N ARG A 108 -5.70 -14.24 -7.14
CA ARG A 108 -5.32 -13.66 -8.45
C ARG A 108 -5.87 -14.36 -9.69
N HIS A 109 -6.18 -15.65 -9.56
CA HIS A 109 -6.68 -16.52 -10.65
C HIS A 109 -8.21 -16.43 -10.84
N GLY A 110 -8.92 -15.70 -9.96
CA GLY A 110 -10.34 -15.40 -10.12
C GLY A 110 -10.61 -14.20 -11.03
N THR A 111 -11.80 -13.60 -10.89
CA THR A 111 -12.16 -12.35 -11.58
C THR A 111 -11.16 -11.23 -11.29
N TRP A 112 -10.86 -10.41 -12.31
CA TRP A 112 -9.75 -9.44 -12.27
C TRP A 112 -9.78 -8.50 -11.05
N TRP A 113 -10.99 -8.11 -10.61
CA TRP A 113 -11.24 -7.19 -9.49
C TRP A 113 -11.23 -7.86 -8.11
N ARG A 114 -11.48 -9.19 -8.02
CA ARG A 114 -11.67 -9.86 -6.73
C ARG A 114 -10.39 -9.92 -5.91
N ALA A 115 -9.26 -10.17 -6.56
CA ALA A 115 -7.97 -10.19 -5.89
C ALA A 115 -7.55 -8.83 -5.31
N PRO A 116 -7.52 -7.72 -6.08
CA PRO A 116 -7.16 -6.42 -5.52
C PRO A 116 -8.17 -5.93 -4.47
N LEU A 117 -9.48 -6.03 -4.76
CA LEU A 117 -10.49 -5.53 -3.81
C LEU A 117 -10.40 -6.24 -2.45
N VAL A 118 -10.32 -7.57 -2.42
CA VAL A 118 -10.28 -8.31 -1.14
C VAL A 118 -8.93 -8.15 -0.45
N ALA A 119 -7.82 -7.99 -1.19
CA ALA A 119 -6.50 -7.77 -0.62
C ALA A 119 -6.38 -6.37 0.00
N THR A 120 -6.59 -5.31 -0.78
CA THR A 120 -6.51 -3.92 -0.32
C THR A 120 -7.49 -3.62 0.82
N LEU A 121 -8.75 -4.11 0.80
CA LEU A 121 -9.69 -3.84 1.89
C LEU A 121 -9.27 -4.52 3.22
N LEU A 122 -8.81 -5.78 3.18
CA LEU A 122 -8.33 -6.48 4.37
C LEU A 122 -7.00 -5.89 4.88
N ALA A 123 -6.11 -5.48 3.98
CA ALA A 123 -4.89 -4.78 4.31
C ALA A 123 -5.16 -3.42 4.97
N ALA A 124 -6.13 -2.63 4.46
CA ALA A 124 -6.53 -1.36 5.04
C ALA A 124 -7.13 -1.51 6.46
N VAL A 125 -7.97 -2.53 6.70
CA VAL A 125 -8.48 -2.84 8.05
C VAL A 125 -7.34 -3.16 9.02
N LEU A 126 -6.38 -4.00 8.61
CA LEU A 126 -5.23 -4.34 9.45
C LEU A 126 -4.29 -3.14 9.67
N ASP A 127 -4.06 -2.35 8.63
CA ASP A 127 -3.24 -1.13 8.66
C ASP A 127 -3.77 -0.12 9.68
N THR A 128 -5.05 0.26 9.55
CA THR A 128 -5.71 1.18 10.48
C THR A 128 -5.74 0.59 11.89
N ALA A 129 -6.11 -0.68 12.07
CA ALA A 129 -6.17 -1.30 13.39
C ALA A 129 -4.80 -1.26 14.11
N VAL A 130 -3.71 -1.57 13.41
CA VAL A 130 -2.35 -1.54 13.97
C VAL A 130 -1.86 -0.10 14.19
N PHE A 131 -1.98 0.76 13.19
CA PHE A 131 -1.49 2.15 13.25
C PHE A 131 -2.18 2.92 14.38
N TRP A 132 -3.51 2.91 14.42
CA TRP A 132 -4.27 3.71 15.39
C TRP A 132 -4.18 3.15 16.82
N SER A 133 -4.08 1.82 16.98
CA SER A 133 -3.76 1.26 18.29
C SER A 133 -2.39 1.73 18.78
N ILE A 134 -1.36 1.78 17.93
CA ILE A 134 -0.02 2.16 18.38
C ILE A 134 0.10 3.68 18.58
N ALA A 135 -0.55 4.54 17.78
CA ALA A 135 -0.32 6.01 17.82
C ALA A 135 -1.69 6.99 17.79
N PHE A 136 -2.14 6.30 18.96
CA PHE A 136 -2.98 6.81 20.10
C PHE A 136 -3.34 5.95 21.33
N ALA A 137 -3.30 4.60 21.40
CA ALA A 137 -3.73 3.91 22.64
C ALA A 137 -3.09 4.48 23.92
N GLY A 138 -3.93 4.89 24.88
CA GLY A 138 -3.52 5.58 26.11
C GLY A 138 -3.55 7.12 26.07
N THR A 139 -3.91 7.77 24.95
CA THR A 139 -4.18 9.22 24.91
C THR A 139 -5.67 9.53 25.15
N SER A 140 -5.97 10.80 25.43
CA SER A 140 -7.31 11.33 25.69
C SER A 140 -8.15 11.61 24.43
N ASP A 141 -7.56 11.43 23.25
CA ASP A 141 -8.15 11.83 21.97
C ASP A 141 -9.25 10.85 21.53
N PRO A 142 -10.24 11.27 20.72
CA PRO A 142 -11.29 10.38 20.19
C PRO A 142 -10.78 9.48 19.04
N TRP A 143 -9.61 8.87 19.24
CA TRP A 143 -8.82 8.19 18.21
C TRP A 143 -9.52 6.99 17.57
N ILE A 144 -10.48 6.36 18.26
CA ILE A 144 -11.30 5.28 17.69
C ILE A 144 -12.22 5.83 16.59
N THR A 145 -12.84 6.99 16.81
CA THR A 145 -13.68 7.68 15.82
C THR A 145 -12.84 8.16 14.64
N TRP A 146 -11.64 8.68 14.92
CA TRP A 146 -10.67 9.09 13.90
C TRP A 146 -10.18 7.91 13.04
N ALA A 147 -9.88 6.76 13.66
CA ALA A 147 -9.52 5.51 12.98
C ALA A 147 -10.66 5.00 12.08
N LEU A 148 -11.92 5.08 12.52
CA LEU A 148 -13.08 4.71 11.70
C LEU A 148 -13.25 5.65 10.48
N GLY A 149 -12.94 6.94 10.64
CA GLY A 149 -12.88 7.90 9.52
C GLY A 149 -11.78 7.57 8.51
N ASP A 150 -10.54 7.38 8.99
CA ASP A 150 -9.38 6.97 8.19
C ASP A 150 -9.67 5.67 7.41
N LEU A 151 -10.25 4.67 8.09
CA LEU A 151 -10.67 3.43 7.45
C LEU A 151 -11.71 3.67 6.37
N GLY A 152 -12.75 4.47 6.63
CA GLY A 152 -13.78 4.81 5.64
C GLY A 152 -13.18 5.40 4.35
N VAL A 153 -12.21 6.30 4.49
CA VAL A 153 -11.47 6.88 3.37
C VAL A 153 -10.60 5.84 2.66
N LYS A 154 -9.83 5.03 3.40
CA LYS A 154 -8.98 3.96 2.83
C LYS A 154 -9.78 2.89 2.08
N LEU A 155 -10.95 2.48 2.59
CA LEU A 155 -11.84 1.52 1.92
C LEU A 155 -12.42 2.11 0.62
N GLY A 156 -12.86 3.38 0.65
CA GLY A 156 -13.34 4.09 -0.54
C GLY A 156 -12.25 4.24 -1.61
N LEU A 157 -11.02 4.57 -1.21
CA LEU A 157 -9.85 4.60 -2.09
C LEU A 157 -9.51 3.22 -2.65
N GLY A 158 -9.60 2.15 -1.86
CA GLY A 158 -9.41 0.78 -2.32
C GLY A 158 -10.38 0.38 -3.44
N VAL A 159 -11.64 0.82 -3.36
CA VAL A 159 -12.62 0.65 -4.46
C VAL A 159 -12.24 1.50 -5.67
N ALA A 160 -11.84 2.76 -5.47
CA ALA A 160 -11.46 3.66 -6.57
C ALA A 160 -10.20 3.18 -7.34
N LEU A 161 -9.22 2.58 -6.64
CA LEU A 161 -7.97 2.08 -7.22
C LEU A 161 -8.15 0.83 -8.10
N LEU A 162 -9.32 0.19 -8.10
CA LEU A 162 -9.67 -0.86 -9.06
C LEU A 162 -9.62 -0.38 -10.53
N LEU A 163 -9.94 0.90 -10.78
CA LEU A 163 -9.90 1.47 -12.13
C LEU A 163 -8.45 1.60 -12.67
N PRO A 164 -7.51 2.29 -11.99
CA PRO A 164 -6.11 2.31 -12.44
C PRO A 164 -5.49 0.91 -12.45
N PHE A 165 -5.81 0.01 -11.50
CA PHE A 165 -5.40 -1.40 -11.57
C PHE A 165 -5.83 -2.04 -12.90
N ARG A 166 -7.12 -1.93 -13.27
CA ARG A 166 -7.68 -2.50 -14.50
C ARG A 166 -7.01 -1.94 -15.77
N LEU A 167 -6.77 -0.64 -15.81
CA LEU A 167 -6.13 0.04 -16.95
C LEU A 167 -4.67 -0.38 -17.11
N LEU A 168 -3.94 -0.55 -16.00
CA LEU A 168 -2.52 -0.90 -16.01
C LEU A 168 -2.28 -2.37 -16.38
N ILE A 169 -3.07 -3.32 -15.86
CA ILE A 169 -2.98 -4.73 -16.29
C ILE A 169 -3.39 -4.91 -17.76
N GLY A 170 -4.31 -4.08 -18.28
CA GLY A 170 -4.70 -4.11 -19.69
C GLY A 170 -3.54 -3.76 -20.64
N ARG A 171 -2.72 -2.78 -20.25
CA ARG A 171 -1.50 -2.39 -20.99
C ARG A 171 -0.44 -3.50 -20.98
N GLN A 172 -0.25 -4.18 -19.85
CA GLN A 172 0.71 -5.29 -19.72
C GLN A 172 0.37 -6.48 -20.64
N LEU A 173 -0.92 -6.81 -20.81
CA LEU A 173 -1.34 -7.85 -21.74
C LEU A 173 -1.15 -7.42 -23.20
N ALA A 174 -1.48 -6.17 -23.53
CA ALA A 174 -1.36 -5.64 -24.90
C ALA A 174 0.09 -5.56 -25.41
N THR A 175 1.08 -5.32 -24.54
CA THR A 175 2.50 -5.33 -24.93
C THR A 175 3.05 -6.74 -25.16
N HIS A 176 2.59 -7.75 -24.41
CA HIS A 176 3.00 -9.14 -24.65
C HIS A 176 2.53 -9.68 -26.02
N HIS A 177 1.37 -9.24 -26.52
CA HIS A 177 0.88 -9.58 -27.86
C HIS A 177 1.61 -8.86 -29.02
N ARG A 178 2.62 -8.02 -28.74
CA ARG A 178 3.48 -7.35 -29.76
C ARG A 178 4.95 -7.78 -29.70
N ALA A 179 5.25 -8.82 -28.92
CA ALA A 179 6.61 -9.36 -28.71
C ALA A 179 6.68 -10.86 -29.04
N VAL A 180 5.77 -11.32 -29.92
CA VAL A 180 5.61 -12.65 -30.50
C VAL A 180 5.25 -12.45 -31.96
#